data_AF-A0A661EP43-F1
#
_entry.id   AF-A0A661EP43-F1
#
_cell.length_a   1.000
_cell.length_b   1.000
_cell.length_c   1.000
_cell.angle_alpha   90.00
_cell.angle_beta   90.00
_cell.angle_gamma   90.00
#
_symmetry.space_group_name_H-M   'P 1'
#
loop_
_entity.id
_entity.type
_entity.pdbx_description
1 polymer ?
#
loop_
_entity_poly.entity_id
_entity_poly.type
_entity_poly.pdbx_seq_one_letter_code
_entity_poly.pdbx_strand_id
1 'polypeptide(L)' 'MAKKIALTNYSDVLCVWAYISQARIDEVVDRFADEVSVDYRFCSVFGDTTHKIGIG' A
#
# COMPACT_ATOMS: atom_id res chain seq x y z
N MET A 1 -17.49 5.66 20.82
CA MET A 1 -16.77 4.88 19.79
C MET A 1 -15.31 5.28 19.83
N ALA A 2 -14.40 4.31 19.86
CA ALA A 2 -12.96 4.60 19.77
C ALA A 2 -12.61 5.09 18.35
N LYS A 3 -11.66 6.02 18.25
CA LYS A 3 -11.18 6.53 16.97
C LYS A 3 -10.37 5.44 16.28
N LYS A 4 -10.71 5.12 15.02
CA LYS A 4 -9.94 4.16 14.21
C LYS A 4 -8.51 4.64 13.98
N ILE A 5 -7.58 3.70 13.94
CA ILE A 5 -6.20 3.93 13.54
C ILE A 5 -6.18 4.09 12.02
N ALA A 6 -5.56 5.17 11.55
CA ALA A 6 -5.39 5.44 10.12
C ALA A 6 -4.06 4.84 9.63
N LEU A 7 -4.13 3.95 8.65
CA LEU A 7 -2.98 3.38 7.96
C LEU A 7 -2.93 3.94 6.55
N THR A 8 -1.83 4.57 6.16
CA THR A 8 -1.61 4.95 4.75
C THR A 8 -0.75 3.90 4.07
N ASN A 9 -1.29 3.24 3.06
CA ASN A 9 -0.57 2.27 2.25
C ASN A 9 -0.12 2.92 0.94
N TYR A 10 1.19 3.13 0.80
CA TYR A 10 1.79 3.55 -0.47
C TYR A 10 2.10 2.32 -1.32
N SER A 11 1.65 2.35 -2.57
CA SER A 11 1.76 1.24 -3.50
C SER A 11 2.10 1.73 -4.91
N ASP A 12 2.67 0.85 -5.73
CA ASP A 12 2.85 1.06 -7.16
C ASP A 12 2.20 -0.13 -7.89
N VAL A 13 1.43 0.16 -8.93
CA VAL A 13 0.68 -0.83 -9.73
C VAL A 13 1.61 -1.87 -10.37
N LEU A 14 2.84 -1.50 -10.69
CA LEU A 14 3.85 -2.36 -11.32
C LEU A 14 4.70 -3.13 -10.29
N CYS A 15 4.47 -2.93 -8.98
CA CYS A 15 5.25 -3.59 -7.93
C CYS A 15 4.72 -5.00 -7.61
N VAL A 16 5.48 -6.02 -7.98
CA VAL A 16 5.14 -7.42 -7.62
C VAL A 16 5.03 -7.63 -6.11
N TRP A 17 5.83 -6.91 -5.31
CA TRP A 17 5.77 -7.01 -3.86
C TRP A 17 4.53 -6.36 -3.25
N ALA A 18 4.02 -5.29 -3.88
CA ALA A 18 2.76 -4.69 -3.47
C ALA A 18 1.58 -5.63 -3.76
N TYR A 19 1.61 -6.33 -4.90
CA TYR A 19 0.64 -7.38 -5.20
C TYR A 19 0.66 -8.50 -4.15
N ILE A 20 1.85 -9.00 -3.80
CA ILE A 20 2.00 -10.04 -2.77
C ILE A 20 1.55 -9.55 -1.38
N SER A 21 1.84 -8.30 -1.02
CA SER A 21 1.47 -7.75 0.28
C SER A 21 -0.01 -7.39 0.40
N GLN A 22 -0.72 -7.21 -0.72
CA GLN A 22 -2.16 -6.86 -0.72
C GLN A 22 -2.99 -7.87 0.08
N ALA A 23 -2.74 -9.18 -0.07
CA ALA A 23 -3.44 -10.21 0.71
C ALA A 23 -3.29 -10.02 2.23
N ARG A 24 -2.17 -9.46 2.69
CA ARG A 24 -1.95 -9.16 4.11
C ARG A 24 -2.68 -7.89 4.55
N ILE A 25 -2.77 -6.89 3.67
CA ILE A 25 -3.55 -5.67 3.93
C ILE A 25 -5.04 -6.05 4.01
N ASP A 26 -5.52 -6.89 3.10
CA ASP A 26 -6.90 -7.35 3.06
C ASP A 26 -7.27 -8.08 4.37
N GLU A 27 -6.40 -8.98 4.85
CA GLU A 27 -6.57 -9.67 6.13
C GLU A 27 -6.61 -8.71 7.32
N VAL A 28 -5.80 -7.64 7.31
CA VAL A 28 -5.84 -6.60 8.36
C VAL A 28 -7.17 -5.85 8.34
N VAL A 29 -7.66 -5.50 7.15
CA VAL A 29 -8.96 -4.82 7.00
C VAL A 29 -10.10 -5.71 7.46
N ASP A 30 -10.05 -7.01 7.16
CA ASP A 30 -11.08 -7.97 7.58
C ASP A 30 -11.08 -8.17 9.10
N ARG A 31 -9.90 -8.45 9.69
CA ARG A 31 -9.79 -8.76 11.12
C ARG A 31 -9.98 -7.58 12.05
N PHE A 32 -9.71 -6.36 11.58
CA PHE A 32 -9.72 -5.15 12.40
C PHE A 32 -10.63 -4.07 11.81
N ALA A 33 -11.71 -4.47 11.13
CA ALA A 33 -12.61 -3.56 10.41
C ALA A 33 -13.13 -2.40 11.26
N ASP A 34 -13.35 -2.61 12.56
CA ASP A 34 -13.84 -1.59 13.49
C ASP A 34 -12.74 -0.72 14.11
N GLU A 35 -11.48 -1.13 13.97
CA GLU A 35 -10.33 -0.50 14.62
C GLU A 35 -9.41 0.22 13.62
N VAL A 36 -9.43 -0.19 12.36
CA VAL A 36 -8.50 0.27 11.32
C VAL A 36 -9.23 0.89 10.14
N SER A 37 -8.61 1.91 9.56
CA SER A 37 -8.99 2.49 8.27
C SER A 37 -7.74 2.59 7.40
N VAL A 38 -7.84 2.18 6.13
CA VAL A 38 -6.72 2.19 5.19
C VAL A 38 -6.93 3.24 4.11
N ASP A 39 -5.96 4.13 3.93
CA ASP A 39 -5.88 5.11 2.83
C ASP A 39 -4.84 4.63 1.82
N TYR A 40 -5.29 4.31 0.60
CA TYR A 40 -4.41 3.83 -0.47
C TYR A 40 -3.87 4.99 -1.29
N ARG A 41 -2.53 5.04 -1.46
CA ARG A 41 -1.83 6.05 -2.24
C ARG A 41 -0.97 5.37 -3.29
N PHE A 42 -1.26 5.64 -4.55
CA PHE A 42 -0.47 5.10 -5.65
C PHE A 42 0.62 6.08 -6.07
N CYS A 43 1.85 5.59 -6.18
CA CYS A 43 2.98 6.32 -6.74
C CYS A 43 3.57 5.55 -7.92
N SER A 44 4.17 6.29 -8.85
CA SER A 44 4.88 5.71 -9.99
C SER A 44 6.38 5.66 -9.67
N VAL A 45 6.80 4.61 -8.98
CA VAL A 45 8.19 4.23 -8.72
C VAL A 45 8.78 3.56 -9.95
N PHE A 46 8.06 2.61 -10.55
CA PHE A 46 8.56 1.77 -11.64
C PHE A 46 8.14 2.25 -13.04
N GLY A 47 7.36 3.33 -13.16
CA GLY A 47 6.98 3.89 -14.46
C GLY A 47 8.14 4.55 -15.22
N ASP A 48 9.25 4.84 -14.53
CA ASP A 48 10.50 5.36 -15.12
C ASP A 48 11.69 4.74 -14.40
N THR A 49 11.87 3.43 -14.56
CA THR A 49 12.94 2.69 -13.88
C THR A 49 14.32 3.16 -14.30
N THR A 50 14.50 3.60 -15.55
CA THR A 50 15.78 4.10 -16.05
C THR A 50 16.26 5.29 -15.23
N HIS A 51 15.43 6.32 -15.06
CA HIS A 51 15.83 7.50 -14.30
C HIS A 51 15.77 7.25 -12.78
N LYS A 52 14.70 6.62 -12.27
CA LYS A 52 14.46 6.54 -10.81
C LYS A 52 15.25 5.46 -10.08
N ILE A 53 15.74 4.43 -10.78
CA ILE A 53 16.40 3.27 -10.18
C ILE A 53 17.73 2.96 -10.88
N GLY A 54 17.76 3.08 -12.21
CA GLY A 54 18.93 2.73 -13.02
C GLY A 54 20.08 3.70 -12.86
N ILE A 55 19.85 4.98 -13.17
CA ILE A 55 20.91 6.00 -13.19
C ILE A 55 21.01 6.82 -11.91
N GLY A 56 19.90 7.03 -11.18
CA GLY A 56 19.84 7.83 -9.95
C GLY A 56 19.71 9.33 -10.23
#